data_AF-A0A7V9QIB9-F1
#
_entry.id   AF-A0A7V9QIB9-F1
#
_cell.length_a   1.000
_cell.length_b   1.000
_cell.length_c   1.000
_cell.angle_alpha   90.00
_cell.angle_beta   90.00
_cell.angle_gamma   90.00
#
_symmetry.space_group_name_H-M   'P 1'
#
loop_
_entity.id
_entity.type
_entity.pdbx_description
1 polymer ?
#
loop_
_entity_poly.entity_id
_entity_poly.type
_entity_poly.pdbx_seq_one_letter_code
_entity_poly.pdbx_strand_id
1 'polypeptide(L)'
;MDRIRTKETRFDEDAYLFVLKALEYSQTHLAERRHITGRELAFSVRDLALHMYGVMAQVVLEHWGVRATSDIGDIVFVLVDLGYLISQTTDNRADFIGVYNFDRAFEHEYPWNAAALV
;
A
#
# COMPACT_ATOMS: atom_id res chain seq x y z
N MET A 1 2.40 4.42 18.39
CA MET A 1 1.20 3.62 18.12
C MET A 1 -0.04 4.21 18.75
N ASP A 2 -0.07 4.52 20.05
CA ASP A 2 -1.25 5.18 20.69
C ASP A 2 -1.72 6.49 20.02
N ARG A 3 -0.82 7.25 19.38
CA ARG A 3 -1.18 8.50 18.66
C ARG A 3 -1.92 8.28 17.33
N ILE A 4 -1.75 7.11 16.69
CA ILE A 4 -2.40 6.79 15.41
C ILE A 4 -3.89 6.49 15.64
N ARG A 5 -4.17 5.67 16.66
CA ARG A 5 -5.55 5.26 17.03
C ARG A 5 -6.47 6.43 17.37
N THR A 6 -5.91 7.58 17.77
CA THR A 6 -6.67 8.78 18.14
C THR A 6 -7.03 9.67 16.94
N LYS A 7 -6.32 9.55 15.81
CA LYS A 7 -6.52 10.41 14.63
C LYS A 7 -7.39 9.77 13.54
N GLU A 8 -7.25 8.47 13.30
CA GLU A 8 -7.95 7.81 12.20
C GLU A 8 -8.25 6.36 12.56
N THR A 9 -9.52 6.06 12.84
CA THR A 9 -10.01 4.75 13.29
C THR A 9 -10.44 3.84 12.15
N ARG A 10 -10.43 4.33 10.90
CA ARG A 10 -10.82 3.55 9.71
C ARG A 10 -9.83 2.42 9.38
N PHE A 11 -8.57 2.55 9.77
CA PHE A 11 -7.51 1.60 9.42
C PHE A 11 -6.95 0.90 10.66
N ASP A 12 -6.68 -0.39 10.52
CA ASP A 12 -5.95 -1.16 11.52
C ASP A 12 -4.50 -0.65 11.64
N GLU A 13 -3.89 -0.83 12.81
CA GLU A 13 -2.49 -0.47 13.06
C GLU A 13 -1.55 -1.18 12.07
N ASP A 14 -1.86 -2.43 11.73
CA ASP A 14 -1.12 -3.22 10.75
C ASP A 14 -1.10 -2.57 9.36
N ALA A 15 -2.14 -1.81 8.98
CA ALA A 15 -2.17 -1.10 7.70
C ALA A 15 -1.05 -0.04 7.61
N TYR A 16 -0.82 0.69 8.70
CA TYR A 16 0.21 1.72 8.78
C TYR A 16 1.61 1.11 8.71
N LEU A 17 1.83 0.04 9.48
CA LEU A 17 3.08 -0.73 9.46
C LEU A 17 3.33 -1.32 8.07
N PHE A 18 2.29 -1.82 7.41
CA PHE A 18 2.38 -2.40 6.10
C PHE A 18 2.78 -1.36 5.04
N VAL A 19 2.21 -0.16 5.07
CA VAL A 19 2.61 0.94 4.16
C VAL A 19 4.06 1.36 4.37
N LEU A 20 4.54 1.45 5.62
CA LEU A 20 5.96 1.71 5.90
C LEU A 20 6.86 0.61 5.34
N LYS A 21 6.46 -0.66 5.50
CA LYS A 21 7.18 -1.81 4.94
C LYS A 21 7.17 -1.78 3.41
N ALA A 22 6.07 -1.41 2.77
CA ALA A 22 5.97 -1.26 1.32
C ALA A 22 6.88 -0.16 0.79
N LEU A 23 7.02 0.94 1.53
CA LEU A 23 7.96 2.01 1.20
C LEU A 23 9.42 1.50 1.28
N GLU A 24 9.78 0.80 2.37
CA GLU A 24 11.11 0.20 2.51
C GLU A 24 11.38 -0.83 1.40
N TYR A 25 10.39 -1.68 1.10
CA TYR A 25 10.45 -2.63 -0.01
C TYR A 25 10.75 -1.90 -1.33
N SER A 26 10.01 -0.84 -1.63
CA SER A 26 10.26 -0.02 -2.82
C SER A 26 11.66 0.58 -2.84
N GLN A 27 12.13 1.14 -1.73
CA GLN A 27 13.46 1.77 -1.62
C GLN A 27 14.61 0.79 -1.80
N THR A 28 14.46 -0.46 -1.34
CA THR A 28 15.50 -1.50 -1.50
C THR A 28 15.63 -1.99 -2.93
N HIS A 29 14.61 -1.81 -3.76
CA HIS A 29 14.60 -2.20 -5.18
C HIS A 29 15.01 -1.05 -6.12
N LEU A 30 15.23 0.16 -5.59
CA LEU A 30 15.75 1.28 -6.37
C LEU A 30 17.28 1.20 -6.47
N ALA A 31 17.79 1.42 -7.68
CA ALA A 31 19.24 1.52 -7.91
C ALA A 31 19.88 2.71 -7.16
N GLU A 32 19.11 3.79 -6.95
CA GLU A 32 19.52 4.99 -6.24
C GLU A 32 18.44 5.46 -5.28
N ARG A 33 18.84 5.96 -4.10
CA ARG A 33 17.90 6.52 -3.12
C ARG A 33 17.30 7.82 -3.63
N ARG A 34 16.01 7.79 -3.97
CA ARG A 34 15.22 8.95 -4.38
C ARG A 34 13.85 8.95 -3.71
N HIS A 35 13.14 10.07 -3.87
CA HIS A 35 11.73 10.16 -3.50
C HIS A 35 10.89 9.17 -4.32
N ILE A 36 9.93 8.54 -3.65
CA ILE A 36 8.98 7.60 -4.25
C ILE A 36 7.65 8.33 -4.38
N THR A 37 7.14 8.39 -5.61
CA THR A 37 5.85 9.03 -5.88
C THR A 37 4.70 8.23 -5.27
N GLY A 38 3.56 8.88 -5.02
CA GLY A 38 2.38 8.18 -4.48
C GLY A 38 1.93 6.99 -5.33
N ARG A 39 2.01 7.10 -6.66
CA ARG A 39 1.71 6.00 -7.60
C ARG A 39 2.66 4.82 -7.43
N GLU A 40 3.96 5.08 -7.36
CA GLU A 40 4.99 4.04 -7.17
C GLU A 40 4.81 3.33 -5.82
N LEU A 41 4.49 4.08 -4.76
CA LEU A 41 4.21 3.51 -3.46
C LEU A 41 2.95 2.63 -3.49
N ALA A 42 1.88 3.09 -4.15
CA ALA A 42 0.66 2.28 -4.29
C ALA A 42 0.92 0.94 -4.99
N PHE A 43 1.73 0.92 -6.06
CA PHE A 43 2.15 -0.32 -6.71
C PHE A 43 3.04 -1.17 -5.80
N SER A 44 3.96 -0.55 -5.06
CA SER A 44 4.81 -1.27 -4.10
C SER A 44 4.00 -1.94 -2.99
N VAL A 45 2.91 -1.32 -2.53
CA VAL A 45 1.95 -1.92 -1.59
C VAL A 45 1.29 -3.16 -2.19
N ARG A 46 0.83 -3.08 -3.45
CA ARG A 46 0.27 -4.24 -4.16
C ARG A 46 1.27 -5.38 -4.28
N ASP A 47 2.46 -5.08 -4.79
CA ASP A 47 3.48 -6.08 -5.08
C ASP A 47 3.95 -6.76 -3.78
N LEU A 48 4.14 -5.98 -2.71
CA LEU A 48 4.44 -6.54 -1.39
C LEU A 48 3.29 -7.39 -0.84
N ALA A 49 2.03 -6.97 -1.01
CA ALA A 49 0.88 -7.73 -0.51
C ALA A 49 0.75 -9.08 -1.23
N LEU A 50 0.92 -9.09 -2.56
CA LEU A 50 0.97 -10.30 -3.35
C LEU A 50 2.15 -11.20 -2.96
N HIS A 51 3.33 -10.60 -2.71
CA HIS A 51 4.52 -11.35 -2.28
C HIS A 51 4.33 -12.02 -0.91
N MET A 52 3.68 -11.35 0.04
CA MET A 52 3.51 -11.85 1.41
C MET A 52 2.29 -12.76 1.60
N TYR A 53 1.16 -12.43 0.99
CA TYR A 53 -0.14 -13.05 1.27
C TYR A 53 -0.76 -13.73 0.06
N GLY A 54 -0.24 -13.45 -1.13
CA GLY A 54 -0.70 -14.04 -2.36
C GLY A 54 -2.17 -13.87 -2.65
N VAL A 55 -2.90 -14.96 -2.91
CA VAL A 55 -4.37 -14.92 -3.13
C VAL A 55 -5.13 -14.26 -1.97
N MET A 56 -4.56 -14.24 -0.76
CA MET A 56 -5.18 -13.63 0.41
C MET A 56 -4.86 -12.14 0.56
N ALA A 57 -4.06 -11.56 -0.35
CA ALA A 57 -3.66 -10.16 -0.28
C ALA A 57 -4.85 -9.20 -0.16
N GLN A 58 -5.86 -9.35 -1.01
CA GLN A 58 -7.07 -8.53 -0.94
C GLN A 58 -7.80 -8.68 0.39
N VAL A 59 -8.02 -9.92 0.86
CA VAL A 59 -8.74 -10.20 2.10
C VAL A 59 -8.03 -9.59 3.31
N VAL A 60 -6.68 -9.68 3.35
CA VAL A 60 -5.86 -9.11 4.42
C VAL A 60 -5.93 -7.58 4.41
N LEU A 61 -5.77 -6.96 3.24
CA LEU A 61 -5.88 -5.50 3.11
C LEU A 61 -7.28 -4.99 3.48
N GLU A 62 -8.33 -5.68 3.05
CA GLU A 62 -9.71 -5.35 3.38
C GLU A 62 -9.99 -5.49 4.90
N HIS A 63 -9.42 -6.51 5.54
CA HIS A 63 -9.51 -6.68 6.99
C HIS A 63 -8.89 -5.51 7.75
N TRP A 64 -7.79 -4.95 7.23
CA TRP A 64 -7.16 -3.75 7.78
C TRP A 64 -7.85 -2.43 7.37
N GLY A 65 -8.96 -2.51 6.63
CA GLY A 65 -9.74 -1.36 6.17
C GLY A 65 -9.26 -0.74 4.86
N VAL A 66 -8.26 -1.31 4.18
CA VAL A 66 -7.73 -0.82 2.91
C VAL A 66 -8.46 -1.50 1.75
N ARG A 67 -9.29 -0.74 1.03
CA ARG A 67 -10.14 -1.27 -0.05
C ARG A 67 -9.87 -0.64 -1.41
N ALA A 68 -9.22 0.52 -1.42
CA ALA A 68 -8.86 1.22 -2.64
C ALA A 68 -7.49 1.88 -2.50
N THR A 69 -6.90 2.25 -3.64
CA THR A 69 -5.63 2.95 -3.64
C THR A 69 -5.71 4.29 -2.92
N SER A 70 -6.87 4.95 -2.91
CA SER A 70 -7.10 6.18 -2.13
C SER A 70 -6.92 5.97 -0.62
N ASP A 71 -7.25 4.79 -0.09
CA ASP A 71 -7.07 4.47 1.33
C ASP A 71 -5.58 4.40 1.69
N ILE A 72 -4.73 3.94 0.76
CA ILE A 72 -3.26 3.98 0.91
C ILE A 72 -2.81 5.44 1.03
N GLY A 73 -3.37 6.32 0.20
CA GLY A 73 -3.11 7.76 0.27
C GLY A 73 -3.50 8.35 1.63
N ASP A 74 -4.67 8.00 2.16
CA ASP A 74 -5.09 8.44 3.49
C ASP A 74 -4.09 8.01 4.57
N ILE A 75 -3.66 6.74 4.55
CA ILE A 75 -2.66 6.19 5.48
C ILE A 75 -1.33 6.94 5.37
N VAL A 76 -0.82 7.16 4.15
CA VAL A 76 0.44 7.88 3.91
C VAL A 76 0.39 9.28 4.49
N PHE A 77 -0.70 10.02 4.25
CA PHE A 77 -0.81 11.38 4.75
C PHE A 77 -1.01 11.44 6.27
N VAL A 78 -1.67 10.45 6.89
CA VAL A 78 -1.69 10.32 8.36
C VAL A 78 -0.28 10.10 8.90
N LEU A 79 0.54 9.28 8.24
CA LEU A 79 1.93 9.04 8.63
C LEU A 79 2.80 10.31 8.47
N VAL A 80 2.56 11.12 7.44
CA VAL A 80 3.20 12.43 7.26
C VAL A 80 2.79 13.38 8.40
N ASP A 81 1.49 13.48 8.70
CA ASP A 81 0.96 14.35 9.76
C ASP A 81 1.44 13.96 11.17
N LEU A 82 1.90 12.73 11.34
CA LEU A 82 2.49 12.22 12.58
C LEU A 82 4.03 12.31 12.61
N GLY A 83 4.65 12.71 11.49
CA GLY A 83 6.10 12.88 11.36
C GLY A 83 6.86 11.58 11.09
N TYR A 84 6.18 10.50 10.68
CA TYR A 84 6.83 9.24 10.30
C TYR A 84 7.34 9.24 8.85
N LEU A 85 6.70 10.02 7.98
CA LEU A 85 7.10 10.18 6.57
C LEU A 85 7.32 11.65 6.24
N ILE A 86 8.16 11.89 5.22
CA ILE A 86 8.39 13.23 4.65
C ILE A 86 7.76 13.24 3.26
N SER A 87 6.84 14.18 3.02
CA SER A 87 6.27 14.43 1.70
C SER A 87 7.00 15.57 0.98
N GLN A 88 6.89 15.61 -0.34
CA GLN A 88 7.27 16.76 -1.15
C GLN A 88 6.08 17.72 -1.31
N THR A 89 6.36 18.97 -1.68
CA THR A 89 5.32 19.99 -1.93
C THR A 89 4.43 19.65 -3.12
N THR A 90 4.89 18.77 -4.00
CA THR A 90 4.16 18.29 -5.17
C THR A 90 3.30 17.06 -4.89
N ASP A 91 3.50 16.38 -3.76
CA ASP A 91 2.74 15.17 -3.42
C ASP A 91 1.33 15.54 -2.98
N ASN A 92 0.34 14.83 -3.52
CA ASN A 92 -1.06 15.04 -3.16
C ASN A 92 -1.78 13.71 -2.93
N ARG A 93 -2.81 13.71 -2.08
CA ARG A 93 -3.69 12.55 -1.86
C ARG A 93 -4.31 12.06 -3.17
N ALA A 94 -4.54 12.96 -4.12
CA ALA A 94 -5.06 12.64 -5.45
C ALA A 94 -4.15 11.69 -6.25
N ASP A 95 -2.85 11.65 -5.98
CA ASP A 95 -1.89 10.76 -6.66
C ASP A 95 -2.18 9.29 -6.42
N PHE A 96 -2.95 9.00 -5.36
CA PHE A 96 -3.38 7.68 -4.96
C PHE A 96 -4.77 7.29 -5.49
N ILE A 97 -5.50 8.19 -6.14
CA ILE A 97 -6.86 7.89 -6.61
C ILE A 97 -6.80 7.10 -7.92
N GLY A 98 -7.43 5.92 -7.94
CA GLY A 98 -7.61 5.12 -9.15
C GLY A 98 -6.29 4.65 -9.80
N VAL A 99 -5.24 4.42 -8.99
CA VAL A 99 -3.93 3.95 -9.51
C VAL A 99 -4.08 2.55 -10.12
N TYR A 100 -4.82 1.68 -9.43
CA TYR A 100 -5.28 0.38 -9.93
C TYR A 100 -6.59 0.00 -9.24
N ASN A 101 -7.29 -0.98 -9.82
CA ASN A 101 -8.48 -1.58 -9.21
C ASN A 101 -8.06 -2.82 -8.41
N PHE A 102 -8.49 -2.91 -7.15
CA PHE A 102 -8.10 -3.98 -6.22
C PHE A 102 -8.54 -5.36 -6.73
N ASP A 103 -9.79 -5.51 -7.17
CA ASP A 103 -10.32 -6.78 -7.68
C ASP A 103 -9.44 -7.32 -8.81
N ARG A 104 -9.12 -6.47 -9.79
CA ARG A 104 -8.23 -6.86 -10.90
C ARG A 104 -6.80 -7.16 -10.44
N ALA A 105 -6.28 -6.35 -9.52
CA ALA A 105 -4.89 -6.45 -9.07
C ALA A 105 -4.62 -7.72 -8.24
N PHE A 106 -5.60 -8.21 -7.48
CA PHE A 106 -5.40 -9.34 -6.56
C PHE A 106 -6.03 -10.65 -7.03
N GLU A 107 -7.04 -10.62 -7.92
CA GLU A 107 -7.68 -11.83 -8.44
C GLU A 107 -6.92 -12.46 -9.62
N HIS A 108 -6.25 -11.65 -10.46
CA HIS A 108 -5.69 -12.11 -11.74
C HIS A 108 -4.18 -12.42 -11.72
N GLU A 109 -3.42 -11.93 -10.74
CA GLU A 109 -1.95 -12.00 -10.74
C GLU A 109 -1.37 -13.24 -10.01
N TYR A 110 -2.21 -14.19 -9.55
CA TYR A 110 -1.70 -15.37 -8.83
C TYR A 110 -1.48 -16.61 -9.73
N PRO A 111 -0.28 -17.24 -9.69
CA PRO A 111 0.12 -18.28 -10.65
C PRO A 111 -0.61 -19.63 -10.54
N TRP A 112 -1.56 -19.78 -9.62
CA TRP A 112 -2.35 -21.02 -9.54
C TRP A 112 -3.36 -21.19 -10.69
N ASN A 113 -3.55 -20.18 -11.54
CA ASN A 113 -4.25 -20.35 -12.82
C ASN A 113 -3.35 -20.97 -13.93
N ALA A 114 -2.05 -21.17 -13.67
CA ALA A 114 -1.12 -21.82 -14.60
C ALA A 114 -0.87 -23.32 -14.27
N ALA A 115 -1.54 -23.88 -13.26
CA ALA A 115 -1.43 -25.30 -12.91
C ALA A 115 -2.59 -26.17 -13.45
N ALA A 116 -3.40 -25.65 -14.38
CA ALA A 116 -4.52 -26.39 -14.97
C ALA A 116 -4.31 -26.85 -16.42
N LEU A 117 -3.24 -26.43 -17.11
CA LEU A 117 -2.95 -26.89 -18.48
C LEU A 117 -1.44 -26.84 -18.75
N VAL A 118 -0.75 -27.96 -18.53
CA VAL A 118 -0.08 -28.83 -19.53
C VAL A 118 0.59 -29.99 -18.78
#